data_AF-A0A940KYM7-F1
#
_entry.id   AF-A0A940KYM7-F1
#
_cell.length_a   1.000
_cell.length_b   1.000
_cell.length_c   1.000
_cell.angle_alpha   90.00
_cell.angle_beta   90.00
_cell.angle_gamma   90.00
#
_symmetry.space_group_name_H-M   'P 1'
#
loop_
_entity.id
_entity.type
_entity.pdbx_description
1 polymer ?
#
loop_
_entity_poly.entity_id
_entity_poly.type
_entity_poly.pdbx_seq_one_letter_code
_entity_poly.pdbx_strand_id
1 'polypeptide(L)'
;MALALTACAAGGGSRAPVAAAAPVVDAASPDAGTPPSCRDYVAAWVERFRGHVARLDRGAAEAGEERLQRARERLATEHVDEAACARPYCIVRPLGDGRLDSWCGYRVPDPSGAELYRWIPYR
;
A
#
# COMPACT_ATOMS: atom_id res chain seq x y z
N MET A 1 -5.89 -65.56 10.78
CA MET A 1 -7.14 -64.76 10.74
C MET A 1 -6.78 -63.41 10.13
N ALA A 2 -7.39 -63.09 8.98
CA ALA A 2 -6.96 -62.06 8.05
C ALA A 2 -7.42 -60.65 8.44
N LEU A 3 -6.67 -59.66 7.94
CA LEU A 3 -6.84 -58.21 8.05
C LEU A 3 -8.18 -57.70 7.50
N ALA A 4 -8.70 -56.62 8.07
CA ALA A 4 -9.58 -55.69 7.38
C ALA A 4 -9.29 -54.25 7.84
N LEU A 5 -8.40 -53.57 7.12
CA LEU A 5 -8.26 -52.11 7.12
C LEU A 5 -9.39 -51.55 6.25
N THR A 6 -10.31 -50.79 6.83
CA THR A 6 -11.32 -50.05 6.07
C THR A 6 -10.77 -48.68 5.70
N ALA A 7 -10.60 -48.47 4.40
CA ALA A 7 -10.20 -47.22 3.79
C ALA A 7 -11.38 -46.23 3.75
N CYS A 8 -11.18 -45.01 4.25
CA CYS A 8 -12.07 -43.90 3.93
C CYS A 8 -11.77 -43.38 2.52
N ALA A 9 -12.77 -43.45 1.66
CA ALA A 9 -12.71 -42.98 0.29
C ALA A 9 -12.47 -41.46 0.21
N ALA A 10 -11.52 -41.08 -0.64
CA ALA A 10 -11.27 -39.71 -1.02
C ALA A 10 -12.49 -39.12 -1.75
N GLY A 11 -13.18 -38.18 -1.11
CA GLY A 11 -14.18 -37.34 -1.77
C GLY A 11 -13.50 -36.40 -2.75
N GLY A 12 -13.60 -36.73 -4.04
CA GLY A 12 -13.14 -35.89 -5.14
C GLY A 12 -13.96 -34.61 -5.24
N GLY A 13 -13.49 -33.55 -4.58
CA GLY A 13 -13.95 -32.20 -4.84
C GLY A 13 -13.29 -31.67 -6.11
N SER A 14 -14.01 -31.74 -7.24
CA SER A 14 -13.62 -31.05 -8.47
C SER A 14 -13.54 -29.55 -8.19
N ARG A 15 -12.33 -29.03 -7.95
CA ARG A 15 -12.06 -27.59 -7.99
C ARG A 15 -12.24 -27.14 -9.43
N ALA A 16 -13.37 -26.48 -9.70
CA ALA A 16 -13.49 -25.65 -10.90
C ALA A 16 -12.29 -24.67 -10.91
N PRO A 17 -11.60 -24.48 -12.05
CA PRO A 17 -10.63 -23.42 -12.14
C PRO A 17 -11.37 -22.11 -11.94
N VAL A 18 -11.02 -21.40 -10.87
CA VAL A 18 -11.42 -20.00 -10.67
C VAL A 18 -10.91 -19.28 -11.90
N ALA A 19 -11.84 -18.90 -12.78
CA ALA A 19 -11.55 -17.99 -13.86
C ALA A 19 -10.82 -16.80 -13.23
N ALA A 20 -9.58 -16.55 -13.69
CA ALA A 20 -8.81 -15.40 -13.26
C ALA A 20 -9.72 -14.18 -13.42
N ALA A 21 -10.15 -13.62 -12.29
CA ALA A 21 -10.93 -12.41 -12.30
C ALA A 21 -10.08 -11.41 -13.07
N ALA A 22 -10.63 -10.93 -14.20
CA ALA A 22 -10.03 -9.84 -14.95
C ALA A 22 -9.67 -8.74 -13.95
N PRO A 23 -8.49 -8.09 -14.08
CA PRO A 23 -8.18 -6.98 -13.21
C PRO A 23 -9.30 -5.97 -13.36
N VAL A 24 -10.07 -5.77 -12.29
CA VAL A 24 -10.99 -4.65 -12.16
C VAL A 24 -10.14 -3.38 -12.09
N VAL A 25 -9.72 -2.93 -13.26
CA VAL A 25 -9.19 -1.60 -13.51
C VAL A 25 -10.39 -0.66 -13.53
N ASP A 26 -10.67 -0.06 -12.38
CA ASP A 26 -11.04 1.35 -12.20
C ASP A 26 -11.61 1.54 -10.79
N ALA A 27 -10.78 1.22 -9.80
CA ALA A 27 -10.81 1.99 -8.57
C ALA A 27 -10.04 3.27 -8.89
N ALA A 28 -10.73 4.40 -9.06
CA ALA A 28 -10.09 5.69 -9.18
C ALA A 28 -8.97 5.77 -8.12
N SER A 29 -7.71 5.74 -8.58
CA SER A 29 -6.61 6.11 -7.72
C SER A 29 -6.99 7.48 -7.14
N PRO A 30 -6.68 7.78 -5.87
CA PRO A 30 -6.90 9.12 -5.31
C PRO A 30 -6.19 10.25 -6.10
N ASP A 31 -5.48 9.88 -7.16
CA ASP A 31 -4.86 10.73 -8.17
C ASP A 31 -5.83 11.30 -9.22
N ALA A 32 -7.08 10.83 -9.32
CA ALA A 32 -8.04 11.32 -10.31
C ALA A 32 -8.41 12.79 -10.03
N GLY A 33 -7.85 13.72 -10.82
CA GLY A 33 -8.04 15.17 -10.65
C GLY A 33 -7.04 15.82 -9.69
N THR A 34 -6.09 15.07 -9.14
CA THR A 34 -5.07 15.59 -8.23
C THR A 34 -3.99 16.36 -9.02
N PRO A 35 -3.63 17.60 -8.62
CA PRO A 35 -2.57 18.36 -9.27
C PRO A 35 -1.26 17.57 -9.36
N PRO A 36 -0.48 17.70 -10.45
CA PRO A 36 0.81 17.03 -10.57
C PRO A 36 1.75 17.30 -9.39
N SER A 37 1.75 18.53 -8.87
CA SER A 37 2.54 18.92 -7.69
C SER A 37 2.15 18.17 -6.42
N CYS A 38 0.86 17.87 -6.22
CA CYS A 38 0.43 17.00 -5.12
C CYS A 38 0.96 15.57 -5.28
N ARG A 39 0.94 15.00 -6.49
CA ARG A 39 1.50 13.66 -6.72
C ARG A 39 3.00 13.62 -6.41
N ASP A 40 3.72 14.65 -6.85
CA ASP A 40 5.17 14.76 -6.62
C ASP A 40 5.50 14.97 -5.14
N TYR A 41 4.71 15.78 -4.44
CA TYR A 41 4.81 15.94 -2.98
C TYR A 41 4.54 14.65 -2.24
N VAL A 42 3.45 13.95 -2.55
CA VAL A 42 3.11 12.69 -1.89
C VAL A 42 4.19 11.63 -2.14
N ALA A 43 4.74 11.54 -3.35
CA ALA A 43 5.84 10.64 -3.65
C ALA A 43 7.10 10.95 -2.84
N ALA A 44 7.47 12.23 -2.75
CA ALA A 44 8.60 12.65 -1.95
C ALA A 44 8.38 12.41 -0.45
N TRP A 45 7.16 12.59 0.04
CA TRP A 45 6.78 12.32 1.43
C TRP A 45 6.87 10.83 1.76
N VAL A 46 6.37 9.94 0.89
CA VAL A 46 6.48 8.49 1.07
C VAL A 46 7.93 8.03 1.01
N GLU A 47 8.74 8.57 0.09
CA GLU A 47 10.17 8.26 0.01
C GLU A 47 10.90 8.66 1.29
N ARG A 48 10.64 9.88 1.79
CA ARG A 48 11.22 10.36 3.04
C ARG A 48 10.87 9.47 4.23
N PHE A 49 9.62 9.03 4.30
CA PHE A 49 9.17 8.07 5.31
C PHE A 49 9.94 6.75 5.20
N ARG A 50 10.04 6.16 4.00
CA ARG A 50 10.80 4.92 3.77
C ARG A 50 12.27 5.07 4.14
N GLY A 51 12.88 6.23 3.83
CA GLY A 51 14.25 6.56 4.24
C GLY A 51 14.43 6.62 5.76
N HIS A 52 13.46 7.21 6.46
CA HIS A 52 13.45 7.23 7.93
C HIS A 52 13.36 5.81 8.52
N VAL A 53 12.47 4.97 7.99
CA VAL A 53 12.36 3.56 8.42
C VAL A 53 13.65 2.80 8.14
N ALA A 54 14.26 2.97 6.97
CA ALA A 54 15.52 2.31 6.62
C ALA A 54 16.67 2.71 7.55
N ARG A 55 16.72 3.98 7.99
CA ARG A 55 17.67 4.44 9.02
C ARG A 55 17.43 3.73 10.35
N LEU A 56 16.18 3.59 10.78
CA LEU A 56 15.84 2.89 12.02
C LEU A 56 16.11 1.38 11.93
N ASP A 57 15.84 0.76 10.79
CA ASP A 57 15.98 -0.70 10.54
C ASP A 57 17.45 -1.12 10.43
N ARG A 58 18.27 -0.36 9.69
CA ARG A 58 19.61 -0.79 9.27
C ARG A 58 20.72 0.23 9.53
N GLY A 59 20.42 1.35 10.20
CA GLY A 59 21.38 2.44 10.35
C GLY A 59 21.76 3.10 9.01
N ALA A 60 20.93 2.95 7.97
CA ALA A 60 21.17 3.58 6.67
C ALA A 60 21.20 5.11 6.78
N ALA A 61 21.88 5.77 5.84
CA ALA A 61 21.81 7.22 5.71
C ALA A 61 20.36 7.66 5.46
N GLU A 62 19.95 8.75 6.09
CA GLU A 62 18.62 9.30 5.89
C GLU A 62 18.48 9.84 4.46
N ALA A 63 17.39 9.46 3.79
CA ALA A 63 17.12 9.81 2.39
C ALA A 63 15.76 10.50 2.24
N GLY A 64 15.60 11.24 1.14
CA GLY A 64 14.34 11.85 0.73
C GLY A 64 14.04 13.23 1.32
N GLU A 65 14.83 13.75 2.27
CA GLU A 65 14.59 15.07 2.89
C GLU A 65 14.65 16.19 1.86
N GLU A 66 15.72 16.26 1.07
CA GLU A 66 15.86 17.28 0.04
C GLU A 66 14.76 17.20 -1.04
N ARG A 67 14.35 15.97 -1.40
CA ARG A 67 13.28 15.78 -2.38
C ARG A 67 11.94 16.27 -1.83
N LEU A 68 11.65 15.98 -0.55
CA LEU A 68 10.46 16.46 0.13
C LEU A 68 10.47 17.99 0.21
N GLN A 69 11.60 18.59 0.57
CA GLN A 69 11.75 20.03 0.65
C GLN A 69 11.49 20.72 -0.69
N ARG A 70 12.10 20.23 -1.78
CA ARG A 70 11.84 20.73 -3.15
C ARG A 70 10.37 20.59 -3.56
N ALA A 71 9.72 19.50 -3.16
CA ALA A 71 8.31 19.30 -3.50
C ALA A 71 7.40 20.28 -2.73
N ARG A 72 7.71 20.60 -1.46
CA ARG A 72 7.01 21.63 -0.69
C ARG A 72 7.17 23.02 -1.29
N GLU A 73 8.38 23.37 -1.70
CA GLU A 73 8.67 24.65 -2.37
C GLU A 73 7.85 24.81 -3.66
N ARG A 74 7.70 23.72 -4.41
CA ARG A 74 6.85 23.71 -5.60
C ARG A 74 5.37 23.89 -5.26
N LEU A 75 4.85 23.20 -4.24
CA LEU A 75 3.47 23.42 -3.77
C LEU A 75 3.25 24.88 -3.37
N ALA A 76 4.18 25.48 -2.63
CA ALA A 76 4.11 26.87 -2.22
C ALA A 76 4.10 27.83 -3.42
N THR A 77 4.93 27.57 -4.43
CA THR A 77 4.98 28.37 -5.67
C THR A 77 3.65 28.30 -6.45
N GLU A 78 3.03 27.12 -6.49
CA GLU A 78 1.75 26.88 -7.15
C GLU A 78 0.54 27.27 -6.28
N HIS A 79 0.79 27.78 -5.06
CA HIS A 79 -0.25 28.15 -4.08
C HIS A 79 -1.19 26.98 -3.72
N VAL A 80 -0.65 25.75 -3.71
CA VAL A 80 -1.36 24.55 -3.32
C VAL A 80 -1.05 24.24 -1.85
N ASP A 81 -2.09 24.07 -1.04
CA ASP A 81 -1.93 23.66 0.36
C ASP A 81 -1.49 22.18 0.44
N GLU A 82 -0.46 21.88 1.23
CA GLU A 82 -0.02 20.51 1.54
C GLU A 82 -1.19 19.66 2.09
N ALA A 83 -2.07 20.25 2.89
CA ALA A 83 -3.22 19.56 3.47
C ALA A 83 -4.30 19.20 2.44
N ALA A 84 -4.32 19.86 1.28
CA ALA A 84 -5.21 19.52 0.17
C ALA A 84 -4.72 18.29 -0.61
N CYS A 85 -3.44 17.93 -0.49
CA CYS A 85 -2.90 16.74 -1.12
C CYS A 85 -3.29 15.49 -0.31
N ALA A 86 -3.96 14.53 -0.94
CA ALA A 86 -4.34 13.27 -0.33
C ALA A 86 -3.08 12.43 -0.01
N ARG A 87 -2.61 12.46 1.24
CA ARG A 87 -1.48 11.65 1.70
C ARG A 87 -1.92 10.22 2.07
N PRO A 88 -1.13 9.19 1.74
CA PRO A 88 -1.41 7.85 2.18
C PRO A 88 -1.13 7.73 3.69
N TYR A 89 -1.78 6.74 4.30
CA TYR A 89 -1.41 6.25 5.60
C TYR A 89 -0.18 5.37 5.45
N CYS A 90 0.86 5.65 6.23
CA CYS A 90 2.07 4.84 6.29
C CYS A 90 2.21 4.20 7.67
N ILE A 91 2.49 2.91 7.68
CA ILE A 91 2.57 2.07 8.87
C ILE A 91 3.98 1.49 8.96
N VAL A 92 4.58 1.54 10.15
CA VAL A 92 5.80 0.79 10.48
C VAL A 92 5.39 -0.44 11.27
N ARG A 93 5.87 -1.61 10.84
CA ARG A 93 5.63 -2.88 11.50
C ARG A 93 6.96 -3.45 11.99
N PRO A 94 7.13 -3.65 13.30
CA PRO A 94 8.24 -4.43 13.80
C PRO A 94 8.19 -5.86 13.26
N LEU A 95 9.33 -6.33 12.77
CA LEU A 95 9.58 -7.73 12.49
C LEU A 95 10.29 -8.33 13.71
N GLY A 96 10.09 -9.62 13.97
CA GLY A 96 10.81 -10.30 15.04
C GLY A 96 12.28 -10.46 14.65
N ASP A 97 13.21 -10.17 15.58
CA ASP A 97 14.68 -9.95 15.40
C ASP A 97 15.15 -8.48 15.45
N GLY A 98 14.22 -7.53 15.65
CA GLY A 98 14.54 -6.11 15.73
C GLY A 98 14.54 -5.39 14.38
N ARG A 99 14.19 -6.09 13.29
CA ARG A 99 14.00 -5.49 11.97
C ARG A 99 12.66 -4.76 11.87
N LEU A 100 12.54 -3.87 10.90
CA LEU A 100 11.32 -3.11 10.61
C LEU A 100 10.90 -3.35 9.15
N ASP A 101 9.59 -3.46 8.97
CA ASP A 101 8.93 -3.35 7.67
C ASP A 101 8.08 -2.09 7.65
N SER A 102 7.76 -1.59 6.47
CA SER A 102 6.85 -0.47 6.33
C SER A 102 6.03 -0.53 5.07
N TRP A 103 4.83 0.01 5.15
CA TRP A 103 3.86 -0.14 4.09
C TRP A 103 2.95 1.12 4.08
N CYS A 104 2.59 1.59 2.89
CA CYS A 104 1.84 2.85 2.70
C CYS A 104 0.69 2.70 1.71
N GLY A 105 -0.40 3.44 1.91
CA GLY A 105 -1.54 3.46 0.99
C GLY A 105 -2.80 4.11 1.55
N TYR A 106 -3.90 3.98 0.82
CA TYR A 106 -5.09 4.78 1.01
C TYR A 106 -6.27 3.94 1.48
N ARG A 107 -7.09 4.54 2.33
CA ARG A 107 -8.44 4.06 2.66
C ARG A 107 -9.42 4.85 1.81
N VAL A 108 -10.05 4.19 0.85
CA VAL A 108 -11.09 4.80 0.01
C VAL A 108 -12.43 4.17 0.33
N PRO A 109 -13.55 4.90 0.24
CA PRO A 109 -14.88 4.29 0.35
C PRO A 109 -15.01 3.11 -0.64
N ASP A 110 -15.64 2.02 -0.20
CA ASP A 110 -15.90 0.90 -1.09
C ASP A 110 -17.19 1.16 -1.90
N PRO A 111 -17.11 1.31 -3.23
CA PRO A 111 -18.29 1.58 -4.05
C PRO A 111 -19.25 0.39 -4.15
N SER A 112 -18.79 -0.83 -3.83
CA SER A 112 -19.63 -2.04 -3.85
C SER A 112 -20.54 -2.16 -2.62
N GLY A 113 -20.23 -1.43 -1.55
CA GLY A 113 -20.90 -1.56 -0.26
C GLY A 113 -20.62 -2.86 0.48
N ALA A 114 -19.71 -3.72 -0.01
CA ALA A 114 -19.29 -4.93 0.69
C ALA A 114 -18.55 -4.63 2.00
N GLU A 115 -17.77 -3.55 1.99
CA GLU A 115 -17.05 -3.01 3.14
C GLU A 115 -17.29 -1.51 3.26
N LEU A 116 -16.92 -0.88 4.38
CA LEU A 116 -16.95 0.59 4.48
C LEU A 116 -15.80 1.24 3.70
N TYR A 117 -14.63 0.61 3.72
CA TYR A 117 -13.43 1.11 3.07
C TYR A 117 -12.66 -0.02 2.41
N ARG A 118 -12.12 0.25 1.23
CA ARG A 118 -11.10 -0.57 0.58
C ARG A 118 -9.73 0.03 0.82
N TRP A 119 -8.77 -0.87 1.00
CA TRP A 119 -7.37 -0.53 1.12
C TRP A 119 -6.66 -0.57 -0.24
N ILE A 120 -6.05 0.55 -0.67
CA ILE A 120 -5.32 0.66 -1.94
C ILE A 120 -3.83 0.92 -1.66
N PRO A 121 -2.91 0.02 -2.06
CA PRO A 121 -1.48 0.25 -1.91
C PRO A 121 -0.97 1.46 -2.67
N TYR A 122 -0.12 2.26 -2.01
CA TYR A 122 0.68 3.28 -2.66
C TYR A 122 1.83 2.61 -3.42
N ARG A 123 1.93 2.84 -4.73
CA ARG A 123 2.96 2.24 -5.58
C ARG A 123 3.95 3.30 -6.03
#